data_AF-A0A8X6LCT1-F1
#
_entry.id   AF-A0A8X6LCT1-F1
#
_cell.length_a   1.000
_cell.length_b   1.000
_cell.length_c   1.000
_cell.angle_alpha   90.00
_cell.angle_beta   90.00
_cell.angle_gamma   90.00
#
_symmetry.space_group_name_H-M   'P 1'
#
loop_
_entity.id
_entity.type
_entity.pdbx_description
1 polymer ?
#
loop_
_entity_poly.entity_id
_entity_poly.type
_entity_poly.pdbx_seq_one_letter_code
_entity_poly.pdbx_strand_id
1 'polypeptide(L)'
;MNKLLAIEPIRNISYLKGLRKLYDECEIQIRSLNSLNVTFVSYGNLLCPIILQKIPEELNLEFNRYRKKDTEFQIEEFMDFLKREVNCREAANLVNKNNQRQEFPKQE
;
A
#
# COMPACT_ATOMS: atom_id res chain seq x y z
N MET A 1 -10.87 10.54 10.37
CA MET A 1 -11.85 10.18 9.31
C MET A 1 -11.70 10.99 8.02
N ASN A 2 -11.80 12.33 8.01
CA ASN A 2 -11.74 13.11 6.75
C ASN A 2 -10.43 12.96 5.95
N LYS A 3 -9.28 12.72 6.59
CA LYS A 3 -8.00 12.54 5.88
C LYS A 3 -7.92 11.25 5.08
N LEU A 4 -8.53 10.16 5.56
CA LEU A 4 -8.55 8.88 4.86
C LEU A 4 -9.48 8.90 3.63
N LEU A 5 -10.60 9.63 3.75
CA LEU A 5 -11.50 9.90 2.62
C LEU A 5 -10.88 10.86 1.59
N ALA A 6 -9.98 11.75 2.03
CA ALA A 6 -9.27 12.71 1.20
C ALA A 6 -8.01 12.15 0.52
N ILE A 7 -7.64 10.87 0.75
CA ILE A 7 -6.50 10.28 0.05
C ILE A 7 -6.86 10.22 -1.44
N GLU A 8 -5.99 10.77 -2.29
CA GLU A 8 -6.17 10.67 -3.73
C GLU A 8 -6.09 9.21 -4.16
N PRO A 9 -7.02 8.74 -5.02
CA PRO A 9 -6.94 7.39 -5.57
C PRO A 9 -5.61 7.21 -6.28
N ILE A 10 -4.90 6.13 -5.96
CA ILE A 10 -3.67 5.81 -6.68
C ILE A 10 -4.08 5.25 -8.03
N ARG A 11 -3.94 6.07 -9.08
CA ARG A 11 -4.22 5.65 -10.46
C ARG A 11 -3.11 4.81 -11.07
N ASN A 12 -1.90 4.91 -10.52
CA ASN A 12 -0.73 4.21 -11.06
C ASN A 12 0.17 3.70 -9.93
N ILE A 13 0.35 2.38 -9.91
CA ILE A 13 1.21 1.63 -9.00
C ILE A 13 2.68 2.04 -9.09
N SER A 14 3.15 2.43 -10.27
CA SER A 14 4.52 2.89 -10.52
C SER A 14 4.82 4.23 -9.84
N TYR A 15 3.80 4.95 -9.35
CA TYR A 15 4.00 6.15 -8.54
C TYR A 15 4.31 5.78 -7.07
N LEU A 16 5.56 5.34 -6.85
CA LEU A 16 6.02 4.83 -5.55
C LEU A 16 5.84 5.82 -4.40
N LYS A 17 6.04 7.12 -4.65
CA LYS A 17 5.81 8.16 -3.64
C LYS A 17 4.36 8.24 -3.19
N GLY A 18 3.40 8.09 -4.12
CA GLY A 18 1.98 8.05 -3.78
C GLY A 18 1.61 6.78 -3.04
N LEU A 19 2.19 5.64 -3.43
CA LEU A 19 1.97 4.36 -2.75
C LEU A 19 2.48 4.37 -1.31
N ARG A 20 3.69 4.89 -1.06
CA ARG A 20 4.22 5.12 0.29
C ARG A 20 3.29 6.04 1.09
N LYS A 21 2.88 7.17 0.52
CA LYS A 21 2.00 8.12 1.21
C LYS A 21 0.65 7.51 1.58
N LEU A 22 0.06 6.69 0.71
CA LEU A 22 -1.17 5.96 1.02
C LEU A 22 -0.97 5.00 2.19
N TYR A 23 0.13 4.23 2.18
CA TYR A 23 0.46 3.33 3.29
C TYR A 23 0.61 4.09 4.62
N ASP A 24 1.40 5.17 4.64
CA ASP A 24 1.67 5.96 5.83
C ASP A 24 0.37 6.57 6.40
N GLU A 25 -0.50 7.12 5.55
CA GLU A 25 -1.79 7.67 5.96
C GLU A 25 -2.72 6.59 6.50
N CYS A 26 -2.79 5.41 5.86
CA CYS A 26 -3.55 4.27 6.37
C CYS A 26 -3.04 3.82 7.75
N GLU A 27 -1.71 3.72 7.94
CA GLU A 27 -1.10 3.35 9.21
C GLU A 27 -1.41 4.36 10.32
N ILE A 28 -1.28 5.66 10.03
CA ILE A 28 -1.59 6.74 10.98
C ILE A 28 -3.06 6.66 11.41
N GLN A 29 -3.98 6.46 10.47
CA GLN A 29 -5.40 6.38 10.78
C GLN A 29 -5.74 5.13 11.58
N ILE A 30 -5.18 3.96 11.25
CA ILE A 30 -5.35 2.73 12.03
C ILE A 30 -4.83 2.92 13.45
N ARG A 31 -3.62 3.48 13.62
CA ARG A 31 -3.04 3.77 14.95
C ARG A 31 -3.89 4.77 15.75
N SER A 32 -4.42 5.79 15.08
CA SER A 32 -5.34 6.76 15.69
C SER A 32 -6.65 6.12 16.13
N LEU A 33 -7.21 5.20 15.33
CA LEU A 33 -8.44 4.48 15.66
C LEU A 33 -8.23 3.51 16.83
N ASN A 34 -7.10 2.81 16.86
CA ASN A 34 -6.71 1.96 17.99
C ASN A 34 -6.56 2.77 19.28
N SER A 35 -6.04 3.99 19.20
CA SER A 35 -5.93 4.90 20.35
C SER A 35 -7.30 5.37 20.87
N LEU A 36 -8.34 5.30 20.03
CA LEU A 36 -9.73 5.60 20.39
C LEU A 36 -10.50 4.36 20.87
N ASN A 37 -9.82 3.23 21.12
CA ASN A 37 -10.42 1.93 21.49
C ASN A 37 -11.46 1.41 20.46
N VAL A 38 -11.35 1.81 19.20
CA VAL A 38 -12.19 1.24 18.13
C VAL A 38 -11.67 -0.16 17.84
N THR A 39 -12.53 -1.17 17.93
CA THR A 39 -12.13 -2.56 17.69
C THR A 39 -11.76 -2.81 16.23
N PHE A 40 -10.75 -3.67 16.02
CA PHE A 40 -10.27 -4.12 14.71
C PHE A 40 -11.38 -4.59 13.78
N VAL A 41 -12.36 -5.30 14.34
CA VAL A 41 -13.55 -5.77 13.62
C VAL A 41 -14.41 -4.61 13.11
N SER A 42 -14.64 -3.59 13.94
CA SER A 42 -15.51 -2.45 13.58
C SER A 42 -14.91 -1.59 12.48
N TYR A 43 -13.61 -1.32 12.54
CA TYR A 43 -12.97 -0.53 11.49
C TYR A 43 -12.66 -1.36 10.26
N GLY A 44 -12.40 -2.67 10.37
CA GLY A 44 -12.22 -3.56 9.22
C GLY A 44 -13.40 -3.45 8.28
N ASN A 45 -14.62 -3.62 8.80
CA ASN A 45 -15.85 -3.55 7.99
C ASN A 45 -16.05 -2.19 7.30
N LEU A 46 -15.60 -1.08 7.90
CA LEU A 46 -15.74 0.26 7.33
C LEU A 46 -14.59 0.62 6.38
N LEU A 47 -13.35 0.29 6.74
CA LEU A 47 -12.14 0.65 6.01
C LEU A 47 -11.92 -0.24 4.79
N CYS A 48 -12.31 -1.52 4.83
CA CYS A 48 -12.21 -2.43 3.68
C CYS A 48 -12.78 -1.82 2.39
N PRO A 49 -14.07 -1.45 2.34
CA PRO A 49 -14.65 -0.91 1.10
C PRO A 49 -14.03 0.43 0.69
N ILE A 50 -13.62 1.27 1.64
CA ILE A 50 -12.99 2.57 1.36
C ILE A 50 -11.61 2.36 0.74
N ILE A 51 -10.78 1.50 1.32
CA ILE A 51 -9.44 1.19 0.84
C ILE A 51 -9.52 0.51 -0.53
N LEU A 52 -10.42 -0.45 -0.71
CA LEU A 52 -10.64 -1.13 -1.99
C LEU A 52 -11.05 -0.15 -3.11
N GLN A 53 -11.77 0.94 -2.80
CA GLN A 53 -12.09 2.00 -3.77
C GLN A 53 -10.90 2.92 -4.09
N LYS A 54 -9.93 3.04 -3.17
CA LYS A 54 -8.78 3.96 -3.30
C LYS A 54 -7.57 3.30 -3.96
N ILE A 55 -7.47 1.98 -3.92
CA ILE A 55 -6.42 1.23 -4.59
C ILE A 55 -6.79 0.87 -6.04
N PRO A 56 -5.80 0.83 -6.94
CA PRO A 56 -6.01 0.37 -8.30
C PRO A 56 -6.28 -1.13 -8.34
N GLU A 57 -6.98 -1.57 -9.38
CA GLU A 57 -7.39 -2.97 -9.56
C GLU A 57 -6.20 -3.95 -9.52
N GLU A 58 -5.05 -3.58 -10.08
CA GLU A 58 -3.83 -4.39 -10.01
C GLU A 58 -3.41 -4.74 -8.57
N LEU A 59 -3.43 -3.74 -7.67
CA LEU A 59 -3.09 -3.95 -6.25
C LEU A 59 -4.11 -4.85 -5.56
N ASN A 60 -5.38 -4.73 -5.96
CA ASN A 60 -6.45 -5.58 -5.45
C ASN A 60 -6.29 -7.03 -5.94
N LEU A 61 -5.89 -7.24 -7.20
CA LEU A 61 -5.60 -8.57 -7.75
C LEU A 61 -4.37 -9.19 -7.09
N GLU A 62 -3.30 -8.42 -6.86
CA GLU A 62 -2.13 -8.88 -6.11
C GLU A 62 -2.49 -9.26 -4.67
N PHE A 63 -3.27 -8.44 -3.97
CA PHE A 63 -3.73 -8.75 -2.63
C PHE A 63 -4.59 -10.03 -2.60
N ASN A 64 -5.52 -10.19 -3.56
CA ASN A 64 -6.33 -11.41 -3.67
C ASN A 64 -5.49 -12.66 -3.99
N ARG A 65 -4.33 -12.52 -4.63
CA ARG A 65 -3.36 -13.61 -4.81
C ARG A 65 -2.53 -13.88 -3.56
N TYR A 66 -2.26 -12.86 -2.76
CA TYR A 66 -1.49 -12.96 -1.52
C TYR A 66 -2.31 -13.63 -0.40
N ARG A 67 -3.60 -13.27 -0.27
CA ARG A 67 -4.48 -13.84 0.76
C ARG A 67 -4.86 -15.28 0.46
N LYS A 68 -5.16 -16.05 1.51
CA LYS A 68 -5.76 -17.38 1.36
C LYS A 68 -7.22 -17.22 0.89
N LYS A 69 -7.65 -17.99 -0.10
CA LYS A 69 -8.97 -17.82 -0.75
C LYS A 69 -10.17 -17.94 0.20
N ASP A 70 -10.00 -18.63 1.33
CA ASP A 70 -11.07 -18.94 2.29
C ASP A 70 -11.07 -18.07 3.57
N THR A 71 -10.19 -17.07 3.68
CA THR A 71 -10.22 -16.16 4.84
C THR A 71 -10.98 -14.88 4.54
N GLU A 72 -11.76 -14.44 5.52
CA GLU A 72 -12.40 -13.12 5.52
C GLU A 72 -11.32 -12.03 5.43
N PHE A 73 -11.63 -10.92 4.75
CA PHE A 73 -10.66 -9.84 4.59
C PHE A 73 -10.23 -9.32 5.96
N GLN A 74 -8.95 -9.49 6.28
CA GLN A 74 -8.33 -8.91 7.46
C GLN A 74 -7.54 -7.67 7.05
N ILE A 75 -7.90 -6.54 7.65
CA ILE A 75 -7.21 -5.26 7.44
C ILE A 75 -5.73 -5.32 7.84
N GLU A 76 -5.39 -6.14 8.84
CA GLU A 76 -3.99 -6.41 9.22
C GLU A 76 -3.21 -7.07 8.08
N GLU A 77 -3.75 -8.14 7.49
CA GLU A 77 -3.14 -8.82 6.34
C GLU A 77 -2.97 -7.87 5.15
N PHE A 78 -3.95 -6.98 4.94
CA PHE A 78 -3.87 -5.96 3.90
C PHE A 78 -2.76 -4.94 4.17
N MET A 79 -2.62 -4.46 5.40
CA MET A 79 -1.55 -3.52 5.77
C MET A 79 -0.16 -4.16 5.65
N ASP A 80 -0.02 -5.42 6.04
CA ASP A 80 1.23 -6.18 5.88
C ASP A 80 1.58 -6.40 4.41
N PHE A 81 0.59 -6.78 3.60
CA PHE A 81 0.73 -6.87 2.15
C PHE A 81 1.18 -5.54 1.54
N LEU A 82 0.48 -4.44 1.88
CA LEU A 82 0.77 -3.13 1.32
C LEU A 82 2.18 -2.66 1.71
N LYS A 83 2.59 -2.85 2.97
CA LYS A 83 3.95 -2.57 3.45
C LYS A 83 4.99 -3.31 2.62
N ARG A 84 4.77 -4.61 2.40
CA ARG A 84 5.66 -5.46 1.61
C ARG A 84 5.74 -4.98 0.17
N GLU A 85 4.61 -4.67 -0.44
CA GLU A 85 4.55 -4.21 -1.82
C GLU A 85 5.29 -2.88 -2.02
N VAL A 86 5.11 -1.92 -1.12
CA VAL A 86 5.84 -0.64 -1.18
C VAL A 86 7.34 -0.88 -1.07
N ASN A 87 7.78 -1.71 -0.12
CA ASN A 87 9.20 -2.01 0.08
C ASN A 87 9.83 -2.75 -1.10
N CYS A 88 9.13 -3.74 -1.67
CA CYS A 88 9.59 -4.48 -2.85
C CYS A 88 9.77 -3.55 -4.05
N ARG A 89 8.78 -2.69 -4.31
CA ARG A 89 8.82 -1.77 -5.46
C ARG A 89 9.89 -0.69 -5.32
N GLU A 90 10.11 -0.19 -4.10
CA GLU A 90 11.21 0.74 -3.82
C GLU A 90 12.58 0.06 -3.97
N ALA A 91 12.74 -1.16 -3.47
CA ALA A 91 13.97 -1.93 -3.63
C ALA A 91 14.29 -2.18 -5.11
N ALA A 92 13.29 -2.58 -5.91
CA ALA A 92 13.44 -2.76 -7.35
C ALA A 92 13.84 -1.45 -8.06
N ASN A 93 13.25 -0.31 -7.64
CA ASN A 93 13.61 1.00 -8.19
C ASN A 93 15.04 1.42 -7.82
N LEU A 94 15.52 1.09 -6.62
CA LEU A 94 16.91 1.34 -6.22
C LEU A 94 17.88 0.51 -7.07
N VAL A 95 17.58 -0.77 -7.32
CA VAL A 95 18.38 -1.63 -8.20
C VAL A 95 18.42 -1.06 -9.63
N ASN A 96 17.29 -0.63 -10.18
CA ASN A 96 17.23 0.00 -11.50
C ASN A 96 18.05 1.30 -11.59
N LYS A 97 18.00 2.14 -10.56
CA LYS A 97 18.83 3.35 -10.48
C LYS A 97 20.33 3.04 -10.39
N ASN A 98 20.69 1.97 -9.69
CA ASN A 98 22.09 1.54 -9.58
C ASN A 98 22.62 1.00 -10.91
N ASN A 99 21.80 0.25 -11.67
CA ASN A 99 22.17 -0.22 -13.01
C ASN A 99 22.34 0.94 -14.01
N GLN A 100 21.48 1.97 -13.95
CA GLN A 100 21.60 3.16 -14.81
C GLN A 100 22.84 4.03 -14.49
N ARG A 101 23.39 3.94 -13.27
CA ARG A 101 24.64 4.63 -12.90
C ARG A 101 25.89 3.92 -13.39
N GLN A 102 25.81 2.64 -13.75
CA GLN A 102 26.93 1.88 -14.30
C GLN A 102 27.05 2.00 -15.83
N GLU A 103 26.04 2.54 -16.51
CA GLU A 103 26.05 2.77 -17.96
C GLU A 103 26.35 4.24 -18.32
N PHE A 104 27.59 4.69 -18.12
CA PHE A 104 28.17 5.84 -18.84
C PHE A 104 29.68 5.59 -19.10
N PRO A 105 30.24 6.15 -20.19
CA PRO A 105 30.75 5.38 -21.32
C PRO A 105 32.21 4.93 -21.14
N LYS A 106 32.59 3.90 -21.90
CA LYS A 106 34.00 3.62 -22.22
C LYS A 106 34.60 4.91 -22.80
N GLN A 107 35.40 5.61 -22.00
CA GLN A 107 36.25 6.69 -22.49
C GLN A 107 37.58 6.06 -22.92
N GLU A 108 37.85 6.24 -24.22
CA GLU A 108 39.09 6.09 -25.03
C GLU A 108 40.14 5.05 -24.63
#